data_AF-A0A0G1MWJ7-F1
#
_entry.id   AF-A0A0G1MWJ7-F1
#
_cell.length_a   1.000
_cell.length_b   1.000
_cell.length_c   1.000
_cell.angle_alpha   90.00
_cell.angle_beta   90.00
_cell.angle_gamma   90.00
#
_symmetry.space_group_name_H-M   'P 1'
#
loop_
_entity.id
_entity.type
_entity.pdbx_description
1 polymer ?
#
loop_
_entity_poly.entity_id
_entity_poly.type
_entity_poly.pdbx_seq_one_letter_code
_entity_poly.pdbx_strand_id
1 'polypeptide(L)'
;MTNAIEFGTLLGSDRKRMDNLTGAKNSRVNLKVKGNLKHLTYKLHALIKATLLGLKTHKIIGHKAGLIEMEFEGEKTSLWKIVKWAKNGTVFSTVEEVVFSFSSKNQG
;
A
#
# COMPACT_ATOMS: atom_id res chain seq x y z
N MET A 1 3.96 -49.57 3.62
CA MET A 1 3.98 -48.82 2.35
C MET A 1 2.56 -48.70 1.85
N THR A 2 2.02 -47.48 1.68
CA THR A 2 1.08 -47.06 0.62
C THR A 2 0.82 -45.57 0.85
N ASN A 3 1.08 -44.76 -0.18
CA ASN A 3 0.81 -43.32 -0.24
C ASN A 3 -0.68 -43.07 -0.46
N ALA A 4 -1.24 -42.05 0.20
CA ALA A 4 -2.50 -41.43 -0.22
C ALA A 4 -2.27 -39.93 -0.43
N ILE A 5 -2.36 -39.51 -1.69
CA ILE A 5 -2.46 -38.11 -2.11
C ILE A 5 -3.96 -37.80 -2.15
N GLU A 6 -4.43 -36.92 -1.25
CA GLU A 6 -5.84 -36.50 -1.24
C GLU A 6 -6.06 -35.28 -2.15
N PHE A 7 -6.89 -35.46 -3.18
CA PHE A 7 -7.50 -34.38 -3.96
C PHE A 7 -8.85 -34.03 -3.32
N GLY A 8 -9.00 -32.80 -2.82
CA GLY A 8 -10.23 -32.30 -2.20
C GLY A 8 -10.98 -31.33 -3.11
N THR A 9 -12.26 -31.63 -3.35
CA THR A 9 -13.23 -30.88 -4.16
C THR A 9 -13.67 -29.59 -3.45
N LEU A 10 -13.82 -28.50 -4.22
CA LEU A 10 -14.50 -27.28 -3.80
C LEU A 10 -15.95 -27.62 -3.44
N LEU A 11 -16.31 -27.46 -2.16
CA LEU A 11 -17.59 -26.93 -1.67
C LEU A 11 -17.62 -27.04 -0.14
N GLY A 12 -17.82 -25.92 0.54
CA GLY A 12 -18.43 -25.90 1.87
C GLY A 12 -17.54 -25.75 3.11
N SER A 13 -16.25 -25.41 2.98
CA SER A 13 -15.37 -25.17 4.15
C SER A 13 -14.56 -23.87 4.13
N ASP A 14 -14.73 -23.02 3.11
CA ASP A 14 -13.89 -21.82 2.94
C ASP A 14 -14.22 -20.64 3.88
N ARG A 15 -15.33 -20.69 4.62
CA ARG A 15 -15.63 -19.62 5.60
C ARG A 15 -14.61 -19.58 6.74
N LYS A 16 -14.09 -20.72 7.21
CA LYS A 16 -13.12 -20.74 8.32
C LYS A 16 -11.66 -20.47 7.91
N ARG A 17 -11.34 -20.46 6.61
CA ARG A 17 -10.01 -20.04 6.11
C ARG A 17 -9.95 -18.56 5.74
N MET A 18 -11.08 -17.91 5.48
CA MET A 18 -11.13 -16.46 5.27
C MET A 18 -10.90 -15.66 6.55
N ASP A 19 -11.27 -16.20 7.71
CA ASP A 19 -11.07 -15.52 9.00
C ASP A 19 -9.59 -15.46 9.46
N ASN A 20 -8.70 -16.23 8.82
CA ASN A 20 -7.26 -16.19 9.09
C ASN A 20 -6.47 -15.31 8.09
N LEU A 21 -7.15 -14.70 7.11
CA LEU A 21 -6.62 -13.64 6.25
C LEU A 21 -7.12 -12.23 6.66
N THR A 22 -8.10 -12.18 7.56
CA THR A 22 -8.73 -10.97 8.12
C THR A 22 -8.20 -10.63 9.52
N GLY A 23 -6.93 -10.93 9.78
CA GLY A 23 -6.15 -10.14 10.73
C GLY A 23 -5.92 -8.74 10.17
N ALA A 24 -6.99 -7.97 9.92
CA ALA A 24 -6.96 -6.60 9.44
C ALA A 24 -6.45 -5.67 10.56
N LYS A 25 -5.20 -5.90 10.97
CA LYS A 25 -4.42 -4.90 11.65
C LYS A 25 -4.29 -3.75 10.66
N ASN A 26 -4.92 -2.61 10.96
CA ASN A 26 -4.63 -1.35 10.29
C ASN A 26 -3.12 -1.22 10.20
N SER A 27 -2.64 -1.31 8.96
CA SER A 27 -1.23 -1.27 8.66
C SER A 27 -0.94 0.12 8.15
N ARG A 28 0.28 0.59 8.40
CA ARG A 28 0.76 1.83 7.82
C ARG A 28 1.79 1.52 6.76
N VAL A 29 1.85 2.38 5.75
CA VAL A 29 2.95 2.40 4.80
C VAL A 29 3.58 3.78 4.82
N ASN A 30 4.90 3.80 5.03
CA ASN A 30 5.72 4.97 4.79
C ASN A 30 6.31 4.84 3.39
N LEU A 31 6.20 5.89 2.60
CA LEU A 31 6.67 6.00 1.24
C LEU A 31 7.65 7.16 1.14
N LYS A 32 8.79 6.91 0.49
CA LYS A 32 9.74 7.93 0.07
C LYS A 32 9.89 7.83 -1.43
N VAL A 33 9.43 8.86 -2.13
CA VAL A 33 9.46 8.93 -3.60
C VAL A 33 10.46 10.01 -3.99
N LYS A 34 11.47 9.65 -4.78
CA LYS A 34 12.47 10.57 -5.30
C LYS A 34 12.34 10.70 -6.81
N GLY A 35 12.52 11.92 -7.32
CA GLY A 35 12.65 12.21 -8.73
C GLY A 35 12.28 13.65 -9.07
N ASN A 36 12.02 13.91 -10.35
CA ASN A 36 11.44 15.19 -10.79
C ASN A 36 9.93 15.20 -10.54
N LEU A 37 9.57 15.50 -9.30
CA LEU A 37 8.20 15.53 -8.81
C LEU A 37 7.75 16.99 -8.79
N LYS A 38 6.83 17.38 -9.69
CA LYS A 38 6.18 18.71 -9.61
C LYS A 38 5.35 18.77 -8.32
N HIS A 39 5.99 19.24 -7.24
CA HIS A 39 5.60 18.96 -5.85
C HIS A 39 4.12 19.19 -5.56
N LEU A 40 3.50 20.25 -6.09
CA LEU A 40 2.08 20.53 -5.84
C LEU A 40 1.15 19.50 -6.50
N THR A 41 1.38 19.20 -7.78
CA THR A 41 0.54 18.26 -8.54
C THR A 41 0.68 16.82 -8.07
N TYR A 42 1.90 16.40 -7.72
CA TYR A 42 2.14 15.04 -7.23
C TYR A 42 1.47 14.80 -5.87
N LYS A 43 1.55 15.79 -4.97
CA LYS A 43 0.86 15.74 -3.67
C LYS A 43 -0.66 15.66 -3.84
N LEU A 44 -1.22 16.46 -4.75
CA LEU A 44 -2.66 16.42 -5.04
C LEU A 44 -3.09 15.05 -5.60
N HIS A 45 -2.34 14.49 -6.55
CA HIS A 45 -2.63 13.14 -7.07
C HIS A 45 -2.52 12.06 -5.99
N ALA A 46 -1.53 12.16 -5.10
CA ALA A 46 -1.40 11.26 -3.96
C ALA A 46 -2.61 11.31 -3.04
N LEU A 47 -3.10 12.52 -2.70
CA LEU A 47 -4.31 12.71 -1.90
C LEU A 47 -5.55 12.12 -2.57
N ILE A 48 -5.77 12.43 -3.86
CA ILE A 48 -6.90 11.89 -4.62
C ILE A 48 -6.85 10.35 -4.64
N LYS A 49 -5.67 9.76 -4.88
CA LYS A 49 -5.53 8.30 -4.88
C LYS A 49 -5.71 7.68 -3.51
N ALA A 50 -5.22 8.30 -2.44
CA ALA A 50 -5.47 7.84 -1.08
C ALA A 50 -6.96 7.82 -0.77
N THR A 51 -7.69 8.89 -1.09
CA THR A 51 -9.14 8.98 -0.91
C THR A 51 -9.88 7.91 -1.70
N LEU A 52 -9.55 7.72 -2.98
CA LEU A 52 -10.17 6.68 -3.84
C LEU A 52 -9.91 5.25 -3.35
N LEU A 53 -8.80 5.03 -2.62
CA LEU A 53 -8.43 3.73 -2.07
C LEU A 53 -8.94 3.52 -0.63
N GLY A 54 -9.66 4.48 -0.06
CA GLY A 54 -10.13 4.43 1.33
C GLY A 54 -8.99 4.51 2.36
N LEU A 55 -7.86 5.12 2.00
CA LEU A 55 -6.70 5.25 2.88
C LEU A 55 -6.76 6.55 3.68
N LYS A 56 -6.41 6.47 4.97
CA LYS A 56 -6.17 7.65 5.80
C LYS A 56 -4.77 8.19 5.51
N THR A 57 -4.69 9.47 5.16
CA THR A 57 -3.41 10.17 4.96
C THR A 57 -2.96 10.80 6.28
N HIS A 58 -1.75 10.49 6.74
CA HIS A 58 -1.16 11.09 7.94
C HIS A 58 -0.14 12.17 7.61
N LYS A 59 0.64 11.95 6.54
CA LYS A 59 1.77 12.82 6.17
C LYS A 59 1.93 12.84 4.66
N ILE A 60 2.16 14.04 4.10
CA ILE A 60 2.68 14.25 2.74
C ILE A 60 3.59 15.49 2.75
N ILE A 61 4.90 15.28 2.83
CA ILE A 61 5.89 16.35 2.91
C ILE A 61 6.77 16.33 1.66
N GLY A 62 7.00 17.49 1.06
CA GLY A 62 7.94 17.65 -0.05
C GLY A 62 9.22 18.29 0.44
N HIS A 63 10.36 17.77 0.01
CA HIS A 63 11.69 18.26 0.33
C HIS A 63 12.34 18.89 -0.92
N LYS A 64 13.26 19.83 -0.72
CA LYS A 64 13.92 20.59 -1.80
C LYS A 64 14.70 19.73 -2.80
N ALA A 65 15.06 18.50 -2.45
CA ALA A 65 15.86 17.59 -3.27
C ALA A 65 15.01 16.64 -4.15
N GLY A 66 13.80 17.03 -4.56
CA GLY A 66 12.93 16.16 -5.38
C GLY A 66 12.40 14.93 -4.63
N LEU A 67 12.43 14.97 -3.30
CA LEU A 67 11.97 13.88 -2.43
C LEU A 67 10.59 14.23 -1.85
N ILE A 68 9.66 13.29 -1.88
CA ILE A 68 8.38 13.37 -1.19
C ILE A 68 8.25 12.20 -0.21
N GLU A 69 7.97 12.52 1.05
CA GLU A 69 7.67 11.55 2.10
C GLU A 69 6.15 11.50 2.33
N MET A 70 5.57 10.30 2.31
CA MET A 70 4.14 10.08 2.52
C MET A 70 3.88 8.97 3.53
N GLU A 71 2.83 9.10 4.33
CA GLU A 71 2.38 8.08 5.27
C GLU A 71 0.88 7.86 5.10
N PHE A 72 0.49 6.60 4.85
CA PHE A 72 -0.89 6.18 4.69
C PHE A 72 -1.24 5.03 5.63
N GLU A 73 -2.47 4.97 6.09
CA GLU A 73 -3.03 3.90 6.93
C GLU A 73 -4.29 3.32 6.30
N GLY A 74 -4.45 2.01 6.36
CA GLY A 74 -5.67 1.33 5.92
C GLY A 74 -5.47 -0.16 5.69
N GLU A 75 -6.34 -0.73 4.84
CA GLU A 75 -6.23 -2.14 4.44
C GLU A 75 -4.94 -2.42 3.67
N LYS A 76 -4.30 -3.56 3.98
CA LYS A 76 -3.04 -3.98 3.36
C LYS A 76 -3.12 -4.00 1.83
N THR A 77 -4.24 -4.43 1.27
CA THR A 77 -4.49 -4.49 -0.18
C THR A 77 -4.49 -3.08 -0.80
N SER A 78 -5.17 -2.11 -0.18
CA SER A 78 -5.18 -0.70 -0.59
C SER A 78 -3.82 -0.04 -0.45
N LEU A 79 -3.07 -0.35 0.61
CA LEU A 79 -1.71 0.16 0.78
C LEU A 79 -0.77 -0.33 -0.33
N TRP A 80 -0.88 -1.59 -0.75
CA TRP A 80 -0.13 -2.08 -1.91
C TRP A 80 -0.51 -1.39 -3.22
N LYS A 81 -1.79 -1.03 -3.39
CA LYS A 81 -2.24 -0.26 -4.56
C LYS A 81 -1.60 1.12 -4.62
N ILE A 82 -1.48 1.82 -3.48
CA ILE A 82 -0.83 3.15 -3.46
C ILE A 82 0.69 3.06 -3.67
N VAL A 83 1.35 2.01 -3.17
CA VAL A 83 2.77 1.72 -3.47
C VAL A 83 2.99 1.51 -4.96
N LYS A 84 2.14 0.70 -5.61
CA LYS A 84 2.21 0.47 -7.07
C LYS A 84 1.98 1.75 -7.86
N TRP A 85 1.00 2.56 -7.46
CA TRP A 85 0.76 3.86 -8.07
C TRP A 85 1.99 4.77 -7.96
N ALA A 86 2.63 4.84 -6.78
CA ALA A 86 3.81 5.67 -6.57
C ALA A 86 4.97 5.29 -7.49
N LYS A 87 5.14 4.00 -7.82
CA LYS A 87 6.16 3.49 -8.74
C LYS A 87 5.91 3.84 -10.20
N ASN A 88 4.66 3.93 -10.63
CA ASN A 88 4.30 4.09 -12.05
C ASN A 88 4.42 5.54 -12.55
N GLY A 89 4.78 6.49 -11.69
CA GLY A 89 4.86 7.91 -12.05
C GLY A 89 3.50 8.52 -12.38
N THR A 90 3.50 9.81 -12.72
CA THR A 90 2.31 10.49 -13.26
C THR A 90 2.72 11.26 -14.51
N VAL A 91 1.79 11.65 -15.38
CA VAL A 91 2.04 12.29 -16.68
C VAL A 91 3.02 13.48 -16.60
N PHE A 92 3.10 14.16 -15.44
CA PHE A 92 3.95 15.32 -15.22
C PHE A 92 5.02 15.12 -14.14
N SER A 93 5.30 13.87 -13.73
CA SER A 93 6.32 13.57 -12.72
C SER A 93 7.12 12.34 -13.09
N THR A 94 8.43 12.47 -13.08
CA THR A 94 9.36 11.34 -13.28
C THR A 94 9.75 10.80 -11.92
N VAL A 95 9.52 9.50 -11.70
CA VAL A 95 9.90 8.80 -10.48
C VAL A 95 11.19 8.04 -10.76
N GLU A 96 12.22 8.34 -9.99
CA GLU A 96 13.53 7.67 -10.07
C GLU A 96 13.60 6.51 -9.07
N GLU A 97 13.09 6.74 -7.86
CA GLU A 97 13.20 5.78 -6.76
C GLU A 97 11.95 5.82 -5.87
N VAL A 98 11.51 4.65 -5.43
CA VAL A 98 10.45 4.49 -4.42
C VAL A 98 10.93 3.53 -3.34
N VAL A 99 11.16 4.06 -2.14
CA VAL A 99 11.42 3.27 -0.94
C VAL A 99 10.13 3.20 -0.12
N PHE A 100 9.77 2.02 0.36
CA PHE A 100 8.58 1.84 1.17
C PHE A 100 8.83 0.91 2.35
N SER A 101 8.16 1.18 3.47
CA SER A 101 8.16 0.30 4.63
C SER A 101 6.75 0.16 5.20
N PHE A 102 6.36 -1.07 5.50
CA PHE A 102 5.11 -1.37 6.18
C PHE A 102 5.35 -1.47 7.67
N SER A 103 4.47 -0.88 8.47
CA SER A 103 4.45 -1.09 9.92
C SER A 103 3.06 -1.53 10.37
N SER A 104 3.02 -2.46 11.32
CA SER A 104 1.79 -2.78 12.03
C SER A 104 1.56 -1.74 13.12
N LYS A 105 0.34 -1.26 13.30
CA LYS A 105 -0.02 -0.53 14.52
C LYS A 105 0.14 -1.51 15.69
N ASN A 106 1.25 -1.43 16.41
CA ASN A 106 1.34 -2.06 17.72
C ASN A 106 0.37 -1.29 18.62
N GLN A 107 -0.65 -2.00 19.11
CA GLN A 107 -1.50 -1.50 20.18
C GLN A 107 -0.58 -1.34 21.39
N GLY A 108 -0.24 -0.10 21.70
CA GLY A 108 0.28 0.26 23.02
C GLY A 108 -0.88 0.38 24.00
#